data_AF-A0A945X7N2-F1
#
_entry.id   AF-A0A945X7N2-F1
#
_cell.length_a   1.000
_cell.length_b   1.000
_cell.length_c   1.000
_cell.angle_alpha   90.00
_cell.angle_beta   90.00
_cell.angle_gamma   90.00
#
_symmetry.space_group_name_H-M   'P 1'
#
loop_
_entity.id
_entity.type
_entity.pdbx_description
1 polymer ?
#
loop_
_entity_poly.entity_id
_entity_poly.type
_entity_poly.pdbx_seq_one_letter_code
_entity_poly.pdbx_strand_id
1 'polypeptide(L)' 'ERPLHWGGYCIIPSKIEFWQGRPSRLHDRLLYEFDENVWNKKRLAP' A
#
# COMPACT_ATOMS: atom_id res chain seq x y z
N GLU A 1 3.55 27.45 -23.45
CA GLU A 1 4.58 26.95 -22.52
C GLU A 1 3.91 26.31 -21.31
N ARG A 2 4.58 25.38 -20.62
CA ARG A 2 4.09 24.85 -19.33
C ARG A 2 4.44 25.82 -18.20
N PRO A 3 3.56 26.05 -17.21
CA PRO A 3 3.85 26.92 -16.07
C PRO A 3 5.06 26.42 -15.26
N LEU A 4 5.82 27.34 -14.66
CA LEU A 4 7.00 27.04 -13.83
C LEU A 4 6.68 26.09 -12.65
N HIS A 5 5.46 26.16 -12.14
CA HIS A 5 4.98 25.33 -11.04
C HIS A 5 4.38 23.98 -11.48
N TRP A 6 4.38 23.69 -12.79
CA TRP A 6 3.80 22.45 -13.29
C TRP A 6 4.76 21.29 -13.03
N GLY A 7 4.29 20.31 -12.27
CA GLY A 7 5.05 19.12 -11.91
C GLY A 7 4.13 18.08 -11.26
N GLY A 8 4.72 17.11 -10.59
CA GLY A 8 4.00 16.07 -9.88
C GLY A 8 4.84 15.48 -8.76
N TYR A 9 4.18 14.76 -7.87
CA TYR A 9 4.82 14.04 -6.77
C TYR A 9 4.81 12.55 -7.07
N CYS A 10 5.91 11.88 -6.74
CA CYS A 10 5.99 10.42 -6.73
C CYS A 10 6.02 9.95 -5.27
N ILE A 11 5.06 9.10 -4.89
CA ILE A 11 5.04 8.47 -3.58
C ILE A 11 5.79 7.14 -3.70
N ILE A 12 6.86 6.99 -2.93
CA ILE A 12 7.59 5.74 -2.77
C ILE A 12 7.01 5.05 -1.53
N PRO A 13 6.21 3.98 -1.67
CA PRO A 13 5.54 3.37 -0.54
C PRO A 13 6.54 2.58 0.31
N SER A 14 6.53 2.82 1.62
CA SER A 14 7.17 1.92 2.60
C SER A 14 6.25 0.76 2.99
N LYS A 15 4.93 0.92 2.82
CA LYS A 15 3.90 -0.08 3.14
C LYS A 15 2.72 0.02 2.18
N ILE A 16 2.09 -1.12 1.89
CA ILE A 16 0.88 -1.24 1.09
C ILE A 16 -0.03 -2.27 1.75
N GLU A 17 -1.28 -1.90 2.05
CA GLU A 17 -2.29 -2.83 2.56
C GLU A 17 -3.36 -3.07 1.49
N PHE A 18 -3.62 -4.34 1.19
CA PHE A 18 -4.77 -4.77 0.41
C PHE A 18 -5.84 -5.28 1.38
N TRP A 19 -6.97 -4.58 1.39
CA TRP A 19 -8.14 -4.95 2.18
C TRP A 19 -9.24 -5.45 1.25
N GLN A 20 -9.79 -6.63 1.54
CA GLN A 20 -10.91 -7.20 0.79
C GLN A 20 -12.04 -7.61 1.74
N GLY A 21 -13.22 -7.08 1.45
CA GLY A 21 -14.46 -7.35 2.19
C GLY A 21 -14.91 -8.81 2.07
N ARG A 22 -15.44 -9.35 3.17
CA ARG A 22 -16.08 -10.68 3.22
C ARG A 22 -17.41 -10.56 3.98
N PRO A 23 -18.47 -11.30 3.61
CA PRO A 23 -19.77 -11.25 4.30
C PRO A 23 -19.69 -11.65 5.78
N SER A 24 -18.78 -12.55 6.13
CA SER A 24 -18.56 -13.04 7.50
C SER A 24 -17.90 -12.04 8.44
N ARG A 25 -17.60 -10.80 7.98
CA ARG A 25 -16.79 -9.78 8.69
C ARG A 25 -15.34 -10.19 8.96
N LEU A 26 -14.93 -11.37 8.50
CA LEU A 26 -13.53 -11.80 8.49
C LEU A 26 -12.86 -11.33 7.20
N HIS A 27 -12.52 -10.05 7.16
CA HIS A 27 -11.84 -9.41 6.04
C HIS A 27 -10.46 -10.00 5.75
N ASP A 28 -10.12 -10.12 4.46
CA ASP A 28 -8.78 -10.44 4.04
C ASP A 28 -7.94 -9.15 4.09
N ARG A 29 -6.93 -9.12 4.97
CA ARG A 29 -6.00 -8.00 5.10
C ARG A 29 -4.58 -8.48 4.81
N LEU A 30 -4.04 -8.13 3.65
CA LEU A 30 -2.67 -8.45 3.24
C LEU A 30 -1.82 -7.19 3.30
N LEU A 31 -0.83 -7.18 4.20
CA LEU A 31 0.11 -6.09 4.36
C LEU A 31 1.45 -6.46 3.71
N TYR A 32 1.91 -5.59 2.83
CA TYR A 32 3.25 -5.57 2.26
C TYR A 32 4.05 -4.46 2.92
N GLU A 33 5.22 -4.78 3.46
CA GLU A 33 6.15 -3.81 4.04
C GLU A 33 7.48 -3.92 3.30
N PHE A 34 8.03 -2.78 2.86
CA PHE A 34 9.34 -2.73 2.24
C PHE A 34 10.38 -2.51 3.33
N ASP A 35 11.25 -3.50 3.52
CA ASP A 35 12.32 -3.48 4.51
C ASP A 35 13.57 -4.17 3.93
N GLU A 36 14.76 -3.66 4.24
CA GLU A 36 16.04 -4.19 3.74
C GLU A 36 16.08 -4.46 2.22
N ASN A 37 15.46 -3.59 1.41
CA ASN A 37 15.29 -3.74 -0.04
C ASN A 37 14.45 -4.94 -0.50
N VAL A 38 13.62 -5.50 0.38
CA VAL A 38 12.75 -6.65 0.12
C VAL A 38 11.32 -6.34 0.55
N TRP A 39 10.35 -6.87 -0.20
CA TRP A 39 8.94 -6.82 0.19
C TRP A 39 8.58 -8.02 1.06
N ASN A 40 8.22 -7.74 2.31
CA ASN A 40 7.72 -8.72 3.25
C ASN A 40 6.19 -8.74 3.26
N LYS A 41 5.60 -9.94 3.25
CA LYS A 41 4.14 -10.12 3.23
C LYS A 41 3.66 -10.71 4.55
N LYS A 42 2.63 -10.13 5.15
CA LYS A 42 1.90 -10.72 6.29
C LYS A 42 0.40 -10.56 6.17
N ARG A 43 -0.34 -11.45 6.84
CA ARG A 43 -1.80 -11.38 6.95
C ARG A 43 -2.15 -10.74 8.30
N LEU A 44 -3.03 -9.75 8.30
CA LEU A 44 -3.52 -9.10 9.52
C LEU A 44 -4.87 -9.69 9.92
N ALA A 45 -5.19 -9.59 11.21
CA ALA A 45 -6.53 -9.89 11.69
C ALA A 45 -7.53 -8.84 11.15
N PRO A 46 -8.74 -9.28 10.74
CA PRO A 46 -9.82 -8.39 10.33
C PRO A 46 -10.36 -7.52 11.47
#